data_AF-A0ABD1V766-F1
#
_entry.id   AF-A0ABD1V766-F1
#
_cell.length_a   1.000
_cell.length_b   1.000
_cell.length_c   1.000
_cell.angle_alpha   90.00
_cell.angle_beta   90.00
_cell.angle_gamma   90.00
#
_symmetry.space_group_name_H-M   'P 1'
#
loop_
_entity.id
_entity.type
_entity.pdbx_description
1 polymer ?
#
loop_
_entity_poly.entity_id
_entity_poly.type
_entity_poly.pdbx_seq_one_letter_code
_entity_poly.pdbx_strand_id
1 'polypeptide(L)'
;MVDSGGEKIQRRDGEMEGRDGKVSTGYCWPGNVGLLGWEWWLLSWIDERDEMTGDKWPLNAFIEEPPPIDSKLVQHKNVIVTPHLGASTKEAQEGVAIEIAEVVGGVLRGELSTTTVNAPMIPPELLLELATYVTLVEKLGRLVVQLLDNGNASVEENVKYEILHVTSVRSFSVDVSLEENLILCHQVDQLSMIGRVGNILGRVGNILGEHNMNVSFMSIARTIYRTKAIMEIEVDEESDMNALKKIGEVPAVEEFVFLDL
;
A
#
# COMPACT_ATOMS: atom_id res chain seq x y z
N MET A 1 4.20 11.30 2.97
CA MET A 1 3.10 10.57 2.31
C MET A 1 3.76 9.39 1.62
N VAL A 2 3.69 8.23 2.27
CA VAL A 2 4.30 6.98 1.78
C VAL A 2 3.24 6.30 0.92
N ASP A 3 3.56 6.14 -0.36
CA ASP A 3 2.72 5.47 -1.35
C ASP A 3 2.90 3.95 -1.18
N SER A 4 1.96 3.34 -0.46
CA SER A 4 1.82 1.88 -0.38
C SER A 4 1.07 1.41 -1.62
N GLY A 5 1.82 0.91 -2.60
CA GLY A 5 1.31 0.44 -3.89
C GLY A 5 0.24 -0.64 -3.74
N GLY A 6 -1.01 -0.26 -4.00
CA GLY A 6 -2.05 -1.14 -4.49
C GLY A 6 -2.20 -0.94 -5.99
N GLU A 7 -2.01 -1.99 -6.79
CA GLU A 7 -2.28 -1.95 -8.22
C GLU A 7 -3.77 -1.65 -8.48
N LYS A 8 -4.09 -0.40 -8.87
CA LYS A 8 -5.36 -0.07 -9.53
C LYS A 8 -5.11 0.10 -11.02
N ILE A 9 -5.49 -0.91 -11.80
CA ILE A 9 -5.53 -0.82 -13.26
C ILE A 9 -6.86 -0.16 -13.65
N GLN A 10 -6.81 1.10 -14.10
CA GLN A 10 -7.87 1.65 -14.95
C GLN A 10 -7.27 2.64 -15.95
N ARG A 11 -7.36 2.30 -17.25
CA ARG A 11 -7.13 3.22 -18.36
C ARG A 11 -8.48 3.79 -18.83
N ARG A 12 -8.55 5.11 -19.01
CA ARG A 12 -8.91 5.75 -20.28
C ARG A 12 -8.72 7.26 -20.21
N ASP A 13 -8.08 7.75 -21.26
CA ASP A 13 -8.12 9.10 -21.80
C ASP A 13 -7.21 10.13 -21.10
N GLY A 14 -6.02 10.27 -21.70
CA GLY A 14 -5.04 11.29 -21.36
C GLY A 14 -5.41 12.62 -21.96
N GLU A 15 -5.48 13.64 -21.10
CA GLU A 15 -5.11 15.03 -21.34
C GLU A 15 -5.16 15.74 -19.98
N MET A 16 -4.05 16.34 -19.53
CA MET A 16 -4.06 17.28 -18.41
C MET A 16 -3.89 18.70 -18.97
N GLU A 17 -4.99 19.44 -19.02
CA GLU A 17 -4.99 20.86 -19.40
C GLU A 17 -4.81 21.72 -18.12
N GLY A 18 -3.73 22.50 -18.07
CA GLY A 18 -3.45 23.43 -16.97
C GLY A 18 -4.31 24.69 -17.07
N ARG A 19 -4.90 25.12 -15.94
CA ARG A 19 -5.91 26.19 -15.83
C ARG A 19 -5.54 27.60 -16.34
N ASP A 20 -4.32 27.86 -16.79
CA ASP A 20 -3.87 29.21 -17.16
C ASP A 20 -3.32 29.36 -18.58
N GLY A 21 -3.51 28.39 -19.47
CA GLY A 21 -3.16 28.53 -20.90
C GLY A 21 -1.69 28.85 -21.21
N LYS A 22 -0.80 28.73 -20.21
CA LYS A 22 0.66 28.77 -20.36
C LYS A 22 1.18 27.35 -20.23
N VAL A 23 1.76 26.84 -21.32
CA VAL A 23 2.56 25.62 -21.32
C VAL A 23 3.81 25.90 -20.49
N SER A 24 3.77 25.59 -19.20
CA SER A 24 4.99 25.45 -18.43
C SER A 24 5.71 24.22 -18.96
N THR A 25 6.94 24.39 -19.46
CA THR A 25 7.89 23.30 -19.66
C THR A 25 8.20 22.73 -18.28
N GLY A 26 7.34 21.82 -17.82
CA GLY A 26 7.52 21.07 -16.59
C GLY A 26 8.65 20.08 -16.80
N TYR A 27 9.84 20.41 -16.29
CA TYR A 27 10.92 19.43 -16.15
C TYR A 27 10.49 18.40 -15.10
N CYS A 28 10.16 17.18 -15.54
CA CYS A 28 10.00 16.05 -14.62
C CYS A 28 11.41 15.60 -14.22
N TRP A 29 11.80 15.89 -12.97
CA TRP A 29 12.99 15.35 -12.35
C TRP A 29 12.61 14.04 -11.64
N PRO A 30 13.02 12.86 -12.13
CA PRO A 30 13.03 11.66 -11.29
C PRO A 30 14.21 11.79 -10.32
N GLY A 31 14.07 12.68 -9.34
CA GLY A 31 15.10 12.93 -8.34
C GLY A 31 15.13 11.89 -7.23
N ASN A 32 14.06 11.11 -7.05
CA ASN A 32 13.93 10.17 -5.96
C ASN A 32 13.33 8.86 -6.48
N VAL A 33 14.11 7.78 -6.32
CA VAL A 33 13.76 6.37 -6.46
C VAL A 33 13.35 5.86 -7.86
N GLY A 34 14.24 5.05 -8.45
CA GLY A 34 13.94 4.28 -9.64
C GLY A 34 12.99 3.13 -9.34
N LEU A 35 11.73 3.26 -9.73
CA LEU A 35 10.76 2.15 -9.73
C LEU A 35 11.14 1.10 -10.81
N LEU A 36 10.51 -0.08 -10.85
CA LEU A 36 10.78 -1.00 -11.96
C LEU A 36 10.11 -0.49 -13.24
N GLY A 37 10.88 -0.33 -14.32
CA GLY A 37 10.35 -0.11 -15.68
C GLY A 37 10.17 1.34 -16.16
N TRP A 38 10.40 2.37 -15.34
CA TRP A 38 10.34 3.78 -15.79
C TRP A 38 11.45 4.13 -16.78
N GLU A 39 12.61 3.48 -16.71
CA GLU A 39 13.75 3.76 -17.59
C GLU A 39 13.39 3.54 -19.07
N TRP A 40 12.58 2.52 -19.37
CA TRP A 40 12.10 2.21 -20.72
C TRP A 40 11.07 3.22 -21.22
N TRP A 41 10.15 3.62 -20.35
CA TRP A 41 9.18 4.66 -20.65
C TRP A 41 9.87 6.00 -20.89
N LEU A 42 10.84 6.35 -20.05
CA LEU A 42 11.60 7.59 -20.14
C LEU A 42 12.43 7.64 -21.43
N LEU A 43 13.08 6.54 -21.82
CA LEU A 43 13.78 6.44 -23.12
C LEU A 43 12.83 6.75 -24.28
N SER A 44 11.69 6.08 -24.32
CA SER A 44 10.70 6.27 -25.40
C SER A 44 10.17 7.71 -25.42
N TRP A 45 9.95 8.28 -24.24
CA TRP A 45 9.46 9.64 -24.10
C TRP A 45 10.49 10.70 -24.51
N ILE A 46 11.77 10.50 -24.17
CA ILE A 46 12.86 11.38 -24.59
C ILE A 46 13.03 11.32 -26.12
N ASP A 47 12.95 10.13 -26.72
CA ASP A 47 13.04 9.95 -28.17
C ASP A 47 11.89 10.66 -28.90
N GLU A 48 10.65 10.54 -28.41
CA GLU A 48 9.47 11.23 -28.97
C GLU A 48 9.56 12.77 -28.85
N ARG A 49 10.23 13.28 -27.82
CA ARG A 49 10.39 14.73 -27.55
C ARG A 49 11.60 15.35 -28.25
N ASP A 50 12.64 14.55 -28.54
CA ASP A 50 13.87 15.02 -29.21
C ASP A 50 13.57 15.62 -30.59
N GLU A 51 12.56 15.09 -31.30
CA GLU A 51 12.14 15.64 -32.60
C GLU A 51 11.61 17.09 -32.50
N MET A 52 11.30 17.59 -31.30
CA MET A 52 10.67 18.92 -31.12
C MET A 52 11.53 20.00 -30.47
N THR A 53 12.49 19.69 -29.57
CA THR A 53 13.14 20.77 -28.75
C THR A 53 14.66 20.75 -28.64
N GLY A 54 15.34 19.61 -28.87
CA GLY A 54 16.81 19.51 -28.74
C GLY A 54 17.37 19.68 -27.32
N ASP A 55 16.52 19.57 -26.30
CA ASP A 55 16.90 19.73 -24.89
C ASP A 55 17.72 18.53 -24.36
N LYS A 56 18.54 18.79 -23.32
CA LYS A 56 19.28 17.76 -22.58
C LYS A 56 18.60 17.46 -21.24
N TRP A 57 18.54 16.19 -20.88
CA TRP A 57 17.85 15.68 -19.70
C TRP A 57 18.85 15.21 -18.63
N PRO A 58 18.98 15.92 -17.49
CA PRO A 58 19.86 15.49 -16.41
C PRO A 58 19.27 14.30 -15.65
N LEU A 59 20.05 13.25 -15.44
CA LEU A 59 19.70 12.07 -14.65
C LEU A 59 20.80 11.77 -13.63
N ASN A 60 20.42 11.59 -12.37
CA ASN A 60 21.37 11.43 -11.26
C ASN A 60 21.29 10.07 -10.55
N ALA A 61 20.23 9.29 -10.73
CA ALA A 61 20.03 8.01 -10.06
C ALA A 61 19.49 6.96 -11.03
N PHE A 62 19.81 5.70 -10.79
CA PHE A 62 19.40 4.55 -11.61
C PHE A 62 18.80 3.45 -10.73
N ILE A 63 18.08 2.50 -11.34
CA ILE A 63 17.55 1.34 -10.60
C ILE A 63 18.70 0.50 -10.03
N GLU A 64 19.72 0.26 -10.86
CA GLU A 64 20.95 -0.43 -10.49
C GLU A 64 22.12 0.56 -10.51
N GLU A 65 22.86 0.64 -9.40
CA GLU A 65 24.00 1.53 -9.26
C GLU A 65 25.26 0.72 -8.89
N PRO A 66 26.33 0.76 -9.70
CA PRO A 66 26.48 1.53 -10.95
C PRO A 66 25.65 0.95 -12.11
N PRO A 67 25.14 1.79 -13.04
CA PRO A 67 24.37 1.30 -14.17
C PRO A 67 25.23 0.44 -15.11
N PRO A 68 24.64 -0.55 -15.80
CA PRO A 68 25.34 -1.35 -16.81
C PRO A 68 25.98 -0.46 -17.89
N ILE A 69 27.15 -0.86 -18.38
CA ILE A 69 27.91 -0.08 -19.37
C ILE A 69 27.19 0.06 -20.72
N ASP A 70 26.32 -0.89 -21.03
CA ASP A 70 25.43 -0.92 -22.19
C ASP A 70 24.05 -0.29 -21.92
N SER A 71 23.88 0.40 -20.80
CA SER A 71 22.66 1.13 -20.48
C SER A 71 22.34 2.14 -21.57
N LYS A 72 21.17 1.96 -22.20
CA LYS A 72 20.68 2.84 -23.25
C LYS A 72 20.49 4.27 -22.77
N LEU A 73 20.11 4.47 -21.50
CA LEU A 73 19.98 5.80 -20.90
C LEU A 73 21.33 6.48 -20.75
N VAL A 74 22.36 5.75 -20.29
CA VAL A 74 23.72 6.27 -20.13
C VAL A 74 24.32 6.66 -21.48
N GLN A 75 24.06 5.87 -22.53
CA GLN A 75 24.54 6.12 -23.88
C GLN A 75 23.68 7.11 -24.66
N HIS A 76 22.53 7.53 -24.13
CA HIS A 76 21.58 8.35 -24.85
C HIS A 76 22.14 9.76 -25.08
N LYS A 77 22.21 10.19 -26.35
CA LYS A 77 22.80 11.47 -26.77
C LYS A 77 22.20 12.70 -26.05
N ASN A 78 20.94 12.61 -25.60
CA ASN A 78 20.23 13.71 -24.93
C ASN A 78 20.09 13.55 -23.43
N VAL A 79 20.76 12.57 -22.83
CA VAL A 79 20.78 12.42 -21.37
C VAL A 79 22.15 12.88 -20.87
N ILE A 80 22.13 13.72 -19.84
CA ILE A 80 23.33 14.07 -19.07
C ILE A 80 23.28 13.26 -17.80
N VAL A 81 24.22 12.34 -17.63
CA VAL A 81 24.27 11.47 -16.45
C VAL A 81 25.25 12.00 -15.41
N THR A 82 24.83 12.03 -14.15
CA THR A 82 25.69 12.28 -12.99
C THR A 82 25.64 11.08 -12.04
N PRO A 83 26.78 10.62 -11.49
CA PRO A 83 26.82 9.41 -10.67
C PRO A 83 26.36 9.67 -9.23
N HIS A 84 25.06 9.81 -9.00
CA HIS A 84 24.45 10.01 -7.67
C HIS A 84 25.12 11.11 -6.83
N LEU A 85 25.42 12.24 -7.46
CA LEU A 85 26.16 13.34 -6.83
C LEU A 85 25.27 14.40 -6.17
N GLY A 86 23.94 14.22 -6.19
CA GLY A 86 22.98 15.19 -5.65
C GLY A 86 23.23 15.62 -4.21
N ALA A 87 23.78 14.73 -3.37
CA ALA A 87 24.16 15.00 -1.98
C ALA A 87 25.68 15.04 -1.75
N SER A 88 26.50 14.97 -2.81
CA SER A 88 27.97 14.93 -2.74
C SER A 88 28.60 16.33 -2.71
N THR A 89 27.94 17.30 -2.06
CA THR A 89 28.49 18.63 -1.83
C THR A 89 29.07 18.73 -0.42
N LYS A 90 30.04 19.63 -0.22
CA LYS A 90 30.65 19.82 1.10
C LYS A 90 29.60 20.25 2.14
N GLU A 91 28.69 21.13 1.73
CA GLU A 91 27.63 21.70 2.55
C GLU A 91 26.63 20.63 2.99
N ALA A 92 26.24 19.71 2.09
CA ALA A 92 25.34 18.62 2.43
C ALA A 92 25.99 17.63 3.39
N GLN A 93 27.25 17.27 3.15
CA GLN A 93 27.99 16.36 4.04
C GLN A 93 28.23 16.98 5.42
N GLU A 94 28.53 18.27 5.50
CA GLU A 94 28.70 18.99 6.76
C GLU A 94 27.37 19.10 7.54
N GLY A 95 26.27 19.40 6.85
CA GLY A 95 24.94 19.43 7.45
C GLY A 95 24.52 18.08 8.04
N VAL A 96 24.67 17.00 7.26
CA VAL A 96 24.39 15.63 7.71
C VAL A 96 25.29 15.23 8.88
N ALA A 97 26.58 15.60 8.84
CA ALA A 97 27.50 15.28 9.94
C ALA A 97 27.10 15.96 11.26
N ILE A 98 26.65 17.22 11.21
CA ILE A 98 26.16 17.94 12.40
C ILE A 98 24.88 17.28 12.92
N GLU A 99 23.91 17.01 12.05
CA GLU A 99 22.64 16.38 12.42
C GLU A 99 22.86 15.01 13.11
N ILE A 100 23.72 14.16 12.52
CA ILE A 100 24.05 12.87 13.11
C ILE A 100 24.78 13.05 14.45
N ALA A 101 25.71 13.99 14.56
CA ALA A 101 26.44 14.24 15.80
C ALA A 101 25.50 14.69 16.94
N GLU A 102 24.52 15.54 16.64
CA GLU A 102 23.50 15.98 17.60
C GLU A 102 22.62 14.81 18.06
N VAL A 103 22.15 14.00 17.11
CA VAL A 103 21.36 12.80 17.39
C VAL A 103 22.13 11.81 18.26
N VAL A 104 23.37 11.47 17.89
CA VAL A 104 24.22 10.55 18.66
C VAL A 104 24.50 11.11 20.06
N GLY A 105 24.79 12.42 20.15
CA GLY A 105 24.99 13.09 21.43
C GLY A 105 23.77 13.00 22.34
N GLY A 106 22.57 13.22 21.80
CA GLY A 106 21.30 13.07 22.52
C GLY A 106 21.08 11.65 23.00
N VAL A 107 21.22 10.66 22.12
CA VAL A 107 21.06 9.23 22.46
C VAL A 107 22.02 8.81 23.57
N LEU A 108 23.28 9.23 23.53
CA LEU A 108 24.26 8.93 24.59
C LEU A 108 23.92 9.57 25.94
N ARG A 109 23.08 10.62 25.98
CA ARG A 109 22.53 11.21 27.21
C ARG A 109 21.21 10.58 27.65
N GLY A 110 20.72 9.58 26.92
CA GLY A 110 19.43 8.93 27.17
C GLY A 110 18.23 9.65 26.57
N GLU A 111 18.45 10.60 25.65
CA GLU A 111 17.38 11.25 24.89
C GLU A 111 16.89 10.31 23.77
N LEU A 112 15.59 10.37 23.44
CA LEU A 112 15.03 9.62 22.32
C LEU A 112 15.34 10.35 21.00
N SER A 113 15.69 9.60 19.95
CA SER A 113 15.98 10.16 18.63
C SER A 113 14.81 9.99 17.66
N THR A 114 14.38 11.10 17.05
CA THR A 114 13.33 11.17 16.02
C THR A 114 13.73 10.60 14.66
N THR A 115 15.02 10.35 14.45
CA THR A 115 15.58 9.95 13.15
C THR A 115 16.07 8.51 13.15
N THR A 116 15.77 7.74 14.21
CA THR A 116 16.25 6.36 14.31
C THR A 116 15.45 5.45 13.38
N VAL A 117 16.14 4.82 12.43
CA VAL A 117 15.51 3.93 11.44
C VAL A 117 15.20 2.54 11.99
N ASN A 118 15.99 2.07 12.97
CA ASN A 118 15.93 0.70 13.48
C ASN A 118 15.80 0.61 15.00
N ALA A 119 15.37 1.69 15.67
CA ALA A 119 15.12 1.67 17.10
C ALA A 119 13.81 2.38 17.43
N PRO A 120 13.04 1.84 18.39
CA PRO A 120 11.78 2.44 18.81
C PRO A 120 12.04 3.74 19.57
N MET A 121 11.23 4.77 19.28
CA MET A 121 11.21 6.03 20.04
C MET A 121 10.46 5.90 21.37
N ILE A 122 10.63 4.77 22.06
CA ILE A 122 9.88 4.41 23.26
C ILE A 122 10.89 3.86 24.27
N PRO A 123 10.87 4.31 25.54
CA PRO A 123 11.71 3.74 26.58
C PRO A 123 11.52 2.21 26.69
N PRO A 124 12.58 1.41 26.90
CA PRO A 124 12.48 -0.05 26.95
C PRO A 124 11.45 -0.57 27.96
N GLU A 125 11.25 0.14 29.07
CA GLU A 125 10.30 -0.20 30.11
C GLU A 125 8.85 -0.14 29.62
N LEU A 126 8.55 0.80 28.72
CA LEU A 126 7.23 0.99 28.14
C LEU A 126 7.03 0.14 26.87
N LEU A 127 8.12 -0.27 26.22
CA LEU A 127 8.06 -1.06 24.99
C LEU A 127 7.42 -2.44 25.21
N LEU A 128 7.71 -3.10 26.33
CA LEU A 128 7.09 -4.38 26.67
C LEU A 128 5.57 -4.27 26.85
N GLU A 129 5.10 -3.15 27.39
CA GLU A 129 3.66 -2.89 27.55
C GLU A 129 3.01 -2.47 26.22
N LEU A 130 3.74 -1.74 25.37
CA LEU A 130 3.23 -1.22 24.10
C LEU A 130 3.37 -2.16 22.90
N ALA A 131 4.21 -3.19 22.98
CA ALA A 131 4.50 -4.08 21.85
C ALA A 131 3.22 -4.64 21.21
N THR A 132 2.28 -5.12 22.03
CA THR A 132 0.98 -5.64 21.56
C THR A 132 0.14 -4.57 20.86
N TYR A 133 0.19 -3.33 21.33
CA TYR A 133 -0.54 -2.20 20.72
C TYR A 133 0.11 -1.73 19.42
N VAL A 134 1.43 -1.82 19.27
CA VAL A 134 2.13 -1.44 18.03
C VAL A 134 1.73 -2.37 16.89
N THR A 135 1.87 -3.68 17.10
CA THR A 135 1.42 -4.69 16.11
C THR A 135 -0.05 -4.51 15.78
N LEU A 136 -0.86 -4.19 16.78
CA LEU A 136 -2.26 -3.90 16.58
C LEU A 136 -2.49 -2.69 15.67
N VAL A 137 -1.95 -1.53 16.01
CA VAL A 137 -2.16 -0.29 15.25
C VAL A 137 -1.67 -0.46 13.81
N GLU A 138 -0.62 -1.26 13.59
CA GLU A 138 -0.17 -1.65 12.26
C GLU A 138 -1.23 -2.46 11.50
N LYS A 139 -1.79 -3.52 12.10
CA LYS A 139 -2.86 -4.33 11.50
C LYS A 139 -4.11 -3.48 11.21
N LEU A 140 -4.52 -2.63 12.16
CA LEU A 140 -5.63 -1.69 11.97
C LEU A 140 -5.36 -0.68 10.87
N GLY A 141 -4.13 -0.16 10.78
CA GLY A 141 -3.71 0.75 9.73
C GLY A 141 -3.83 0.11 8.34
N ARG A 142 -3.37 -1.14 8.19
CA ARG A 142 -3.50 -1.92 6.95
C ARG A 142 -4.97 -2.16 6.60
N LEU A 143 -5.79 -2.57 7.57
CA LEU A 143 -7.24 -2.72 7.41
C LEU A 143 -7.90 -1.42 6.95
N VAL A 144 -7.62 -0.30 7.61
CA VAL A 144 -8.19 1.00 7.25
C VAL A 144 -7.79 1.40 5.83
N VAL A 145 -6.51 1.28 5.46
CA VAL A 145 -6.04 1.63 4.10
C VAL A 145 -6.74 0.80 3.03
N GLN A 146 -6.92 -0.51 3.26
CA GLN A 146 -7.62 -1.35 2.30
C GLN A 146 -9.14 -1.10 2.24
N LEU A 147 -9.73 -0.61 3.34
CA LEU A 147 -11.14 -0.19 3.39
C LEU A 147 -11.37 1.26 2.91
N LEU A 148 -10.33 2.03 2.58
CA LEU A 148 -10.48 3.39 2.09
C LEU A 148 -10.76 3.37 0.58
N ASP A 149 -12.04 3.25 0.22
CA ASP A 149 -12.53 3.46 -1.15
C ASP A 149 -13.60 4.55 -1.16
N ASN A 150 -13.24 5.73 -1.67
CA ASN A 150 -14.09 6.91 -1.92
C ASN A 150 -14.82 7.55 -0.71
N GLY A 151 -14.48 7.18 0.52
CA GLY A 151 -15.11 7.76 1.71
C GLY A 151 -14.61 7.15 3.01
N ASN A 152 -14.97 7.79 4.11
CA ASN A 152 -14.49 7.51 5.46
C ASN A 152 -14.58 6.01 5.83
N ALA A 153 -13.48 5.46 6.33
CA ALA A 153 -13.45 4.16 7.00
C ALA A 153 -13.44 4.39 8.52
N SER A 154 -14.27 3.64 9.24
CA SER A 154 -14.25 3.58 10.70
C SER A 154 -14.13 2.12 11.11
N VAL A 155 -13.20 1.86 12.01
CA VAL A 155 -12.98 0.57 12.66
C VAL A 155 -13.07 0.82 14.16
N GLU A 156 -13.89 0.04 14.85
CA GLU A 156 -13.97 0.04 16.31
C GLU A 156 -13.47 -1.30 16.82
N GLU A 157 -12.67 -1.28 17.87
CA GLU A 157 -12.07 -2.46 18.47
C GLU A 157 -12.56 -2.76 19.90
N ASN A 158 -12.55 -4.04 20.26
CA ASN A 158 -12.78 -4.50 21.61
C ASN A 158 -11.86 -5.68 21.95
N VAL A 159 -11.25 -5.65 23.14
CA VAL A 159 -10.41 -6.74 23.62
C VAL A 159 -11.29 -7.76 24.34
N LYS A 160 -11.46 -8.94 23.74
CA LYS A 160 -12.15 -10.09 24.34
C LYS A 160 -11.14 -11.20 24.57
N TYR A 161 -11.02 -11.68 25.81
CA TYR A 161 -10.13 -12.80 26.14
C TYR A 161 -8.67 -12.60 25.68
N GLU A 162 -8.15 -11.38 25.80
CA GLU A 162 -6.80 -10.98 25.32
C GLU A 162 -6.62 -10.98 23.79
N ILE A 163 -7.65 -11.36 23.04
CA ILE A 163 -7.69 -11.30 21.58
C ILE A 163 -8.43 -10.03 21.17
N LEU A 164 -7.91 -9.34 20.17
CA LEU A 164 -8.59 -8.15 19.68
C LEU A 164 -9.59 -8.52 18.58
N HIS A 165 -10.81 -8.03 18.78
CA HIS A 165 -11.86 -8.10 17.79
C HIS A 165 -12.16 -6.74 17.19
N VAL A 166 -12.27 -6.69 15.86
CA VAL A 166 -12.93 -5.59 15.15
C VAL A 166 -14.43 -5.77 15.30
N THR A 167 -15.09 -4.81 15.97
CA THR A 167 -16.51 -4.85 16.26
C THR A 167 -17.37 -4.11 15.23
N SER A 168 -16.74 -3.24 14.44
CA SER A 168 -17.40 -2.45 13.41
C SER A 168 -16.48 -2.19 12.24
N VAL A 169 -16.99 -2.39 11.02
CA VAL A 169 -16.36 -1.98 9.78
C VAL A 169 -17.37 -1.11 9.03
N ARG A 170 -17.05 0.18 8.88
CA ARG A 170 -17.96 1.19 8.28
C ARG A 170 -19.30 1.23 9.04
N SER A 171 -20.41 0.85 8.41
CA SER A 171 -21.75 0.81 9.02
C SER A 171 -22.21 -0.61 9.39
N PHE A 172 -21.30 -1.58 9.37
CA PHE A 172 -21.59 -2.98 9.67
C PHE A 172 -21.01 -3.35 11.02
N SER A 173 -21.83 -3.95 11.89
CA SER A 173 -21.34 -4.58 13.11
C SER A 173 -20.80 -5.96 12.75
N VAL A 174 -19.51 -6.17 12.95
CA VAL A 174 -18.76 -7.41 12.68
C VAL A 174 -18.10 -7.87 13.98
N ASP A 175 -17.52 -9.06 14.05
CA ASP A 175 -16.81 -9.55 15.25
C ASP A 175 -15.58 -10.36 14.82
N VAL A 176 -14.58 -9.65 14.28
CA VAL A 176 -13.46 -10.25 13.54
C VAL A 176 -12.21 -10.29 14.38
N SER A 177 -11.56 -11.44 14.53
CA SER A 177 -10.23 -11.50 15.15
C SER A 177 -9.16 -11.07 14.15
N LEU A 178 -8.15 -10.33 14.60
CA LEU A 178 -7.00 -9.94 13.76
C LEU A 178 -5.83 -10.92 13.87
N GLU A 179 -6.11 -12.17 14.23
CA GLU A 179 -5.08 -13.21 14.43
C GLU A 179 -4.72 -13.93 13.13
N GLU A 180 -5.69 -14.10 12.23
CA GLU A 180 -5.54 -14.83 10.98
C GLU A 180 -5.84 -13.95 9.76
N ASN A 181 -5.60 -14.49 8.56
CA ASN A 181 -5.84 -13.76 7.33
C ASN A 181 -7.34 -13.53 7.12
N LEU A 182 -7.71 -12.30 6.80
CA LEU A 182 -9.10 -11.88 6.71
C LEU A 182 -9.52 -11.61 5.28
N ILE A 183 -10.62 -12.23 4.87
CA ILE A 183 -11.34 -11.96 3.64
C ILE A 183 -12.66 -11.25 3.97
N LEU A 184 -12.81 -10.01 3.49
CA LEU A 184 -14.05 -9.24 3.57
C LEU A 184 -14.69 -9.13 2.18
N CYS A 185 -15.92 -9.59 2.08
CA CYS A 185 -16.72 -9.50 0.86
C CYS A 185 -17.95 -8.62 1.09
N HIS A 186 -18.02 -7.49 0.41
CA HIS A 186 -19.21 -6.66 0.37
C HIS A 186 -20.16 -7.13 -0.72
N GLN A 187 -21.46 -7.18 -0.42
CA GLN A 187 -22.47 -7.66 -1.35
C GLN A 187 -23.78 -6.85 -1.25
N VAL A 188 -24.43 -6.61 -2.39
CA VAL A 188 -25.75 -5.96 -2.47
C VAL A 188 -26.88 -6.97 -2.24
N ASP A 189 -27.74 -6.62 -1.29
CA ASP A 189 -28.82 -7.43 -0.75
C ASP A 189 -30.15 -7.01 -1.38
N GLN A 190 -30.68 -7.80 -2.30
CA GLN A 190 -32.05 -7.68 -2.79
C GLN A 190 -32.75 -9.05 -2.77
N LEU A 191 -33.84 -9.15 -2.00
CA LEU A 191 -34.88 -10.21 -1.88
C LEU A 191 -34.43 -11.68 -2.08
N SER A 192 -34.79 -12.54 -1.11
CA SER A 192 -34.43 -13.98 -0.99
C SER A 192 -33.05 -14.32 -0.38
N MET A 193 -32.47 -13.36 0.35
CA MET A 193 -31.68 -13.48 1.58
C MET A 193 -30.88 -14.77 1.84
N ILE A 194 -31.50 -15.86 2.32
CA ILE A 194 -30.75 -17.04 2.78
C ILE A 194 -30.20 -17.85 1.61
N GLY A 195 -30.97 -17.98 0.53
CA GLY A 195 -30.59 -18.85 -0.59
C GLY A 195 -29.47 -18.25 -1.45
N ARG A 196 -29.50 -16.94 -1.70
CA ARG A 196 -28.46 -16.28 -2.52
C ARG A 196 -27.14 -16.13 -1.77
N VAL A 197 -27.19 -15.63 -0.53
CA VAL A 197 -26.00 -15.50 0.31
C VAL A 197 -25.41 -16.89 0.60
N GLY A 198 -26.26 -17.88 0.90
CA GLY A 198 -25.83 -19.28 1.06
C GLY A 198 -25.15 -19.86 -0.19
N ASN A 199 -25.64 -19.54 -1.40
CA ASN A 199 -24.99 -19.96 -2.65
C ASN A 199 -23.63 -19.26 -2.86
N ILE A 200 -23.52 -17.99 -2.48
CA ILE A 200 -22.26 -17.23 -2.57
C ILE A 200 -21.25 -17.82 -1.58
N LEU A 201 -21.65 -18.04 -0.33
CA LEU A 201 -20.83 -18.72 0.69
C LEU A 201 -20.38 -20.10 0.21
N GLY A 202 -21.30 -20.90 -0.35
CA GLY A 202 -20.96 -22.21 -0.89
C GLY A 202 -19.97 -22.13 -2.04
N ARG A 203 -20.08 -21.12 -2.92
CA ARG A 203 -19.11 -20.89 -4.00
C ARG A 203 -17.75 -20.47 -3.48
N VAL A 204 -17.71 -19.49 -2.57
CA VAL A 204 -16.46 -19.01 -1.97
C VAL A 204 -15.80 -20.14 -1.19
N GLY A 205 -16.54 -20.87 -0.35
CA GLY A 205 -16.06 -22.04 0.37
C GLY A 205 -15.54 -23.15 -0.56
N ASN A 206 -16.18 -23.41 -1.70
CA ASN A 206 -15.66 -24.35 -2.69
C ASN A 206 -14.34 -23.87 -3.31
N ILE A 207 -14.24 -22.58 -3.65
CA ILE A 207 -13.00 -22.01 -4.19
C ILE A 207 -11.88 -22.15 -3.16
N LEU A 208 -12.15 -21.83 -1.89
CA LEU A 208 -11.17 -21.99 -0.81
C LEU A 208 -10.73 -23.45 -0.68
N GLY A 209 -11.67 -24.39 -0.69
CA GLY A 209 -11.39 -25.83 -0.62
C GLY A 209 -10.63 -26.39 -1.84
N GLU A 210 -10.94 -25.95 -3.05
CA GLU A 210 -10.21 -26.33 -4.28
C GLU A 210 -8.74 -25.90 -4.24
N HIS A 211 -8.45 -24.82 -3.53
CA HIS A 211 -7.11 -24.26 -3.35
C HIS A 211 -6.49 -24.67 -2.01
N ASN A 212 -7.07 -25.65 -1.32
CA ASN A 212 -6.57 -26.22 -0.05
C ASN A 212 -6.40 -25.19 1.08
N MET A 213 -7.22 -24.13 1.08
CA MET A 213 -7.27 -23.16 2.17
C MET A 213 -8.29 -23.61 3.22
N ASN A 214 -7.88 -23.58 4.49
CA ASN A 214 -8.78 -23.84 5.61
C ASN A 214 -9.52 -22.56 6.02
N VAL A 215 -10.76 -22.72 6.48
CA VAL A 215 -11.56 -21.63 7.05
C VAL A 215 -11.69 -21.90 8.54
N SER A 216 -11.07 -21.05 9.35
CA SER A 216 -11.14 -21.09 10.81
C SER A 216 -12.46 -20.49 11.32
N PHE A 217 -12.89 -19.40 10.69
CA PHE A 217 -14.09 -18.67 11.07
C PHE A 217 -14.78 -18.04 9.86
N MET A 218 -16.11 -17.93 9.94
CA MET A 218 -16.91 -17.30 8.91
C MET A 218 -18.18 -16.69 9.51
N SER A 219 -18.42 -15.42 9.20
CA SER A 219 -19.57 -14.67 9.70
C SER A 219 -20.21 -13.81 8.60
N ILE A 220 -21.46 -13.42 8.83
CA ILE A 220 -22.21 -12.56 7.92
C ILE A 220 -22.88 -11.46 8.74
N ALA A 221 -22.48 -10.23 8.46
CA ALA A 221 -23.07 -9.03 9.01
C ALA A 221 -23.98 -8.33 8.00
N ARG A 222 -25.01 -7.63 8.48
CA ARG A 222 -25.94 -6.89 7.62
C ARG A 222 -26.16 -5.48 8.12
N THR A 223 -26.33 -4.53 7.20
CA THR A 223 -26.72 -3.17 7.57
C THR A 223 -28.18 -3.13 8.02
N ILE A 224 -28.46 -2.23 8.96
CA ILE A 224 -29.79 -1.94 9.53
C ILE A 224 -30.85 -1.65 8.44
N TYR A 225 -30.43 -1.07 7.30
CA TYR A 225 -31.29 -0.76 6.15
C TYR A 225 -31.54 -1.92 5.18
N ARG A 226 -31.08 -3.14 5.46
CA ARG A 226 -31.39 -4.40 4.72
C ARG A 226 -31.02 -4.44 3.22
N THR A 227 -30.16 -3.55 2.74
CA THR A 227 -29.75 -3.49 1.33
C THR A 227 -28.31 -3.91 1.07
N LYS A 228 -27.53 -4.17 2.13
CA LYS A 228 -26.14 -4.61 2.04
C LYS A 228 -25.80 -5.64 3.11
N ALA A 229 -24.89 -6.55 2.77
CA ALA A 229 -24.27 -7.47 3.71
C ALA A 229 -22.74 -7.45 3.54
N ILE A 230 -22.04 -7.72 4.64
CA ILE A 230 -20.62 -8.05 4.66
C ILE A 230 -20.51 -9.51 5.06
N MET A 231 -19.72 -10.25 4.30
CA MET A 231 -19.28 -11.58 4.67
C MET A 231 -17.82 -11.49 5.06
N GLU A 232 -17.51 -12.15 6.16
CA GLU A 232 -16.24 -12.16 6.84
C GLU A 232 -15.77 -13.61 6.90
N ILE A 233 -14.54 -13.86 6.47
CA ILE A 233 -13.96 -15.19 6.41
C ILE A 233 -12.52 -15.09 6.90
N GLU A 234 -12.20 -15.80 7.98
CA GLU A 234 -10.84 -15.95 8.48
C GLU A 234 -10.25 -17.26 7.90
N VAL A 235 -9.00 -17.18 7.44
CA VAL A 235 -8.29 -18.30 6.82
C VAL A 235 -6.87 -18.42 7.38
N ASP A 236 -6.46 -19.67 7.63
CA ASP A 236 -5.25 -20.00 8.38
C ASP A 236 -3.94 -19.79 7.58
N GLU A 237 -4.00 -19.88 6.24
CA GLU A 237 -2.82 -19.88 5.35
C GLU A 237 -2.78 -18.65 4.41
N GLU A 238 -1.59 -18.39 3.87
CA GLU A 238 -1.35 -17.35 2.85
C GLU A 238 -2.15 -17.69 1.58
N SER A 239 -3.03 -16.77 1.17
CA SER A 239 -4.04 -17.08 0.15
C SER A 239 -3.48 -17.13 -1.26
N ASP A 240 -3.78 -18.19 -2.02
CA ASP A 240 -3.42 -18.29 -3.44
C ASP A 240 -4.07 -17.14 -4.23
N MET A 241 -3.25 -16.32 -4.89
CA MET A 241 -3.70 -15.21 -5.74
C MET A 241 -4.72 -15.65 -6.81
N ASN A 242 -4.67 -16.90 -7.28
CA ASN A 242 -5.67 -17.43 -8.21
C ASN A 242 -7.04 -17.62 -7.53
N ALA A 243 -7.05 -18.05 -6.27
CA ALA A 243 -8.27 -18.19 -5.51
C ALA A 243 -8.87 -16.82 -5.19
N LEU A 244 -8.05 -15.85 -4.76
CA LEU A 244 -8.49 -14.48 -4.50
C LEU A 244 -9.13 -13.84 -5.74
N LYS A 245 -8.54 -14.04 -6.93
CA LYS A 245 -9.12 -13.59 -8.21
C LYS A 245 -10.48 -14.25 -8.47
N LYS A 246 -10.59 -15.57 -8.33
CA LYS A 246 -11.86 -16.29 -8.50
C LYS A 246 -12.94 -15.80 -7.53
N ILE A 247 -12.58 -15.47 -6.30
CA ILE A 247 -13.51 -14.93 -5.30
C ILE A 247 -14.02 -13.54 -5.72
N GLY A 248 -13.11 -12.66 -6.17
CA GLY A 248 -13.49 -11.34 -6.70
C GLY A 248 -14.38 -11.39 -7.95
N GLU A 249 -14.33 -12.49 -8.71
CA GLU A 249 -15.20 -12.72 -9.87
C GLU A 249 -16.58 -13.30 -9.50
N VAL A 250 -16.83 -13.67 -8.24
CA VAL A 250 -18.11 -14.24 -7.82
C VAL A 250 -19.23 -13.21 -8.02
N PRO A 251 -20.30 -13.56 -8.78
CA PRO A 251 -21.42 -12.65 -8.97
C PRO A 251 -22.04 -12.22 -7.64
N ALA A 252 -22.23 -10.91 -7.46
CA ALA A 252 -22.72 -10.22 -6.25
C ALA A 252 -21.68 -9.84 -5.19
N VAL A 253 -20.40 -10.18 -5.36
CA VAL A 253 -19.30 -9.53 -4.62
C VAL A 253 -19.03 -8.17 -5.30
N GLU A 254 -19.31 -7.08 -4.60
CA GLU A 254 -19.07 -5.71 -5.10
C GLU A 254 -17.67 -5.21 -4.74
N GLU A 255 -17.21 -5.57 -3.55
CA GLU A 255 -15.92 -5.18 -3.01
C GLU A 255 -15.34 -6.41 -2.31
N PHE A 256 -14.07 -6.64 -2.54
CA PHE A 256 -13.31 -7.75 -1.99
C PHE A 256 -12.04 -7.17 -1.38
N VAL A 257 -11.80 -7.48 -0.11
CA VAL A 257 -10.62 -7.04 0.62
C VAL A 257 -9.96 -8.26 1.25
N PHE A 258 -8.64 -8.38 1.05
CA PHE A 258 -7.81 -9.43 1.63
C PHE A 258 -6.69 -8.83 2.48
N LEU A 259 -6.68 -9.21 3.76
CA LEU A 259 -5.67 -8.80 4.72
C LEU A 259 -4.84 -10.02 5.11
N ASP A 260 -3.58 -9.96 4.73
CA ASP A 260 -2.54 -10.87 5.18
C ASP A 260 -2.02 -10.40 6.54
N LEU A 261 -2.39 -11.02 7.67
CA LEU A 261 -2.20 -10.48 9.03
C LEU A 261 -1.10 -11.16 9.85
#